data_AF-A0A9E2M571-F1
#
_entry.id   AF-A0A9E2M571-F1
#
_cell.length_a   1.000
_cell.length_b   1.000
_cell.length_c   1.000
_cell.angle_alpha   90.00
_cell.angle_beta   90.00
_cell.angle_gamma   90.00
#
_symmetry.space_group_name_H-M   'P 1'
#
loop_
_entity.id
_entity.type
_entity.pdbx_description
1 polymer ?
#
loop_
_entity_poly.entity_id
_entity_poly.type
_entity_poly.pdbx_seq_one_letter_code
_entity_poly.pdbx_strand_id
1 'polypeptide(L)'
;MKIFVGVTDQFWFNFNKEKNLDQVVFWRKSPNPLRKLKEGDYFLFLIRGKLPRKISGCGIVSLLGSQSINNLWNEYGERNGCNKIEVFEHLVHKSRNQTLGYTILEKVKYFKPGNNLTDLDINFNKGIMIGKTFKSTDVEWQKLLDLIQNAGL
;
A
#
# COMPACT_ATOMS: atom_id res chain seq x y z
N MET A 1 7.77 16.07 -1.98
CA MET A 1 6.92 14.91 -2.31
C MET A 1 7.80 13.69 -2.49
N LYS A 2 7.41 12.52 -1.99
CA LYS A 2 8.05 11.24 -2.29
C LYS A 2 7.03 10.31 -2.95
N ILE A 3 7.53 9.32 -3.68
CA ILE A 3 6.71 8.21 -4.16
C ILE A 3 7.20 6.94 -3.46
N PHE A 4 6.29 6.18 -2.88
CA PHE A 4 6.60 4.91 -2.24
C PHE A 4 5.95 3.77 -3.00
N VAL A 5 6.76 2.84 -3.51
CA VAL A 5 6.26 1.59 -4.10
C VAL A 5 6.24 0.54 -3.00
N GLY A 6 5.06 0.33 -2.42
CA GLY A 6 4.81 -0.61 -1.32
C GLY A 6 4.42 -2.00 -1.82
N VAL A 7 5.04 -3.04 -1.24
CA VAL A 7 4.69 -4.43 -1.56
C VAL A 7 3.41 -4.81 -0.82
N THR A 8 2.42 -5.32 -1.54
CA THR A 8 1.16 -5.83 -0.98
C THR A 8 0.88 -7.25 -1.46
N ASP A 9 0.07 -8.01 -0.73
CA ASP A 9 -0.41 -9.31 -1.17
C ASP A 9 -1.67 -9.19 -2.05
N GLN A 10 -1.98 -10.28 -2.76
CA GLN A 10 -3.09 -10.32 -3.69
C GLN A 10 -4.46 -10.27 -3.00
N PHE A 11 -4.56 -10.79 -1.77
CA PHE A 11 -5.81 -10.86 -1.03
C PHE A 11 -6.24 -9.45 -0.61
N TRP A 12 -5.37 -8.72 0.10
CA TRP A 12 -5.65 -7.34 0.52
C TRP A 12 -5.97 -6.46 -0.70
N PHE A 13 -5.18 -6.59 -1.78
CA PHE A 13 -5.39 -5.77 -2.97
C PHE A 13 -6.73 -6.06 -3.65
N ASN A 14 -7.08 -7.34 -3.85
CA ASN A 14 -8.33 -7.70 -4.51
C ASN A 14 -9.53 -7.28 -3.68
N PHE A 15 -9.50 -7.49 -2.37
CA PHE A 15 -10.60 -7.11 -1.48
C PHE A 15 -10.95 -5.63 -1.63
N ASN A 16 -9.94 -4.75 -1.50
CA ASN A 16 -10.16 -3.31 -1.58
C ASN A 16 -10.60 -2.89 -2.99
N LYS A 17 -10.04 -3.51 -4.04
CA LYS A 17 -10.40 -3.25 -5.43
C LYS A 17 -11.83 -3.64 -5.76
N GLU A 18 -12.29 -4.80 -5.29
CA GLU A 18 -13.65 -5.31 -5.50
C GLU A 18 -14.68 -4.43 -4.78
N LYS A 19 -14.34 -3.95 -3.58
CA LYS A 19 -15.16 -3.01 -2.81
C LYS A 19 -15.09 -1.57 -3.33
N ASN A 20 -14.16 -1.28 -4.23
CA ASN A 20 -13.91 0.06 -4.79
C ASN A 20 -13.78 1.14 -3.71
N LEU A 21 -13.02 0.83 -2.64
CA LEU A 21 -12.81 1.75 -1.52
C LEU A 21 -11.89 2.90 -1.95
N ASP A 22 -12.30 4.14 -1.64
CA ASP A 22 -11.55 5.36 -1.89
C ASP A 22 -10.49 5.65 -0.81
N GLN A 23 -10.71 5.12 0.39
CA GLN A 23 -9.82 5.14 1.54
C GLN A 23 -9.55 3.72 2.02
N VAL A 24 -8.27 3.38 2.20
CA VAL A 24 -7.83 2.07 2.67
C VAL A 24 -6.76 2.19 3.76
N VAL A 25 -6.65 1.16 4.59
CA VAL A 25 -5.62 1.03 5.61
C VAL A 25 -4.55 0.05 5.13
N PHE A 26 -3.37 0.59 4.84
CA PHE A 26 -2.19 -0.21 4.55
C PHE A 26 -1.43 -0.51 5.84
N TRP A 27 -1.51 -1.74 6.34
CA TRP A 27 -0.91 -2.14 7.60
C TRP A 27 0.40 -2.91 7.43
N ARG A 28 1.21 -2.92 8.49
CA ARG A 28 2.46 -3.69 8.61
C ARG A 28 2.44 -4.45 9.93
N LYS A 29 2.92 -5.70 9.90
CA LYS A 29 3.09 -6.52 11.11
C LYS A 29 4.03 -5.88 12.14
N SER A 30 4.99 -5.07 11.68
CA SER A 30 5.81 -4.26 12.58
C SER A 30 4.97 -3.13 13.16
N PRO A 31 5.06 -2.82 14.47
CA PRO A 31 4.36 -1.68 15.06
C PRO A 31 4.91 -0.34 14.55
N ASN A 32 6.08 -0.31 13.90
CA ASN A 32 6.66 0.93 13.39
C ASN A 32 5.95 1.38 12.10
N PRO A 33 5.46 2.63 12.02
CA PRO A 33 4.90 3.15 10.78
C PRO A 33 6.00 3.33 9.73
N LEU A 34 5.61 3.63 8.48
CA LEU A 34 6.56 3.97 7.42
C LEU A 34 7.11 5.38 7.64
N ARG A 35 7.93 5.58 8.67
CA ARG A 35 8.43 6.89 9.16
C ARG A 35 9.11 7.79 8.11
N LYS A 36 9.49 7.24 6.95
CA LYS A 36 10.07 8.01 5.83
C LYS A 36 9.00 8.71 4.98
N LEU A 37 7.74 8.31 5.10
CA LEU A 37 6.60 8.91 4.43
C LEU A 37 5.93 9.92 5.34
N LYS A 38 5.22 10.85 4.71
CA LYS A 38 4.38 11.85 5.37
C LYS A 38 3.10 12.06 4.58
N GLU A 39 2.16 12.77 5.18
CA GLU A 39 0.96 13.25 4.49
C GLU A 39 1.31 13.94 3.16
N GLY A 40 0.53 13.63 2.12
CA GLY A 40 0.70 14.09 0.76
C GLY A 40 1.68 13.27 -0.10
N ASP A 41 2.51 12.41 0.49
CA ASP A 41 3.35 11.51 -0.32
C ASP A 41 2.49 10.50 -1.09
N TYR A 42 2.94 10.12 -2.29
CA TYR A 42 2.24 9.12 -3.10
C TYR A 42 2.62 7.71 -2.70
N PHE A 43 1.64 6.81 -2.75
CA PHE A 43 1.79 5.39 -2.47
C PHE A 43 1.35 4.57 -3.68
N LEU A 44 2.18 3.63 -4.13
CA LEU A 44 1.93 2.72 -5.24
C LEU A 44 1.89 1.27 -4.75
N PHE A 45 0.92 0.49 -5.22
CA PHE A 45 0.73 -0.91 -4.83
C PHE A 45 1.47 -1.87 -5.78
N LEU A 46 2.54 -2.48 -5.30
CA LEU A 46 3.26 -3.55 -6.00
C LEU A 46 2.77 -4.92 -5.52
N ILE A 47 2.11 -5.69 -6.39
CA ILE A 47 1.55 -6.99 -6.00
C ILE A 47 2.65 -8.05 -5.89
N ARG A 48 2.72 -8.71 -4.72
CA ARG A 48 3.60 -9.85 -4.46
C ARG A 48 3.08 -11.13 -5.15
N GLY A 49 3.99 -11.99 -5.56
CA GLY A 49 3.69 -13.38 -5.95
C GLY A 49 3.49 -13.61 -7.45
N LYS A 50 2.95 -12.65 -8.20
CA LYS A 50 2.85 -12.75 -9.67
C LYS A 50 4.15 -12.28 -10.32
N LEU A 51 4.73 -13.10 -11.19
CA LEU A 51 5.86 -12.71 -12.05
C LEU A 51 5.35 -12.53 -13.49
N PRO A 52 5.72 -11.44 -14.18
CA PRO A 52 6.41 -10.26 -13.65
C PRO A 52 5.56 -9.53 -12.59
N ARG A 53 6.20 -8.96 -11.56
CA ARG A 53 5.50 -8.15 -10.55
C ARG A 53 5.02 -6.86 -11.20
N LYS A 54 3.80 -6.43 -10.83
CA LYS A 54 3.15 -5.25 -11.41
C LYS A 54 2.73 -4.25 -10.35
N ILE A 55 2.99 -2.97 -10.64
CA ILE A 55 2.35 -1.86 -9.95
C ILE A 55 0.91 -1.77 -10.45
N SER A 56 -0.05 -1.93 -9.54
CA SER A 56 -1.46 -2.16 -9.91
C SER A 56 -2.43 -1.13 -9.35
N GLY A 57 -1.95 -0.10 -8.68
CA GLY A 57 -2.76 1.02 -8.21
C GLY A 57 -1.96 2.02 -7.40
N CYS A 58 -2.60 3.10 -6.99
CA CYS A 58 -2.03 4.18 -6.22
C CYS A 58 -2.99 4.75 -5.16
N GLY A 59 -2.47 5.59 -4.28
CA GLY A 59 -3.21 6.44 -3.34
C GLY A 59 -2.31 7.51 -2.77
N ILE A 60 -2.87 8.41 -1.97
CA ILE A 60 -2.16 9.49 -1.29
C ILE A 60 -2.13 9.19 0.20
N VAL A 61 -0.95 9.30 0.80
CA VAL A 61 -0.79 9.15 2.25
C VAL A 61 -1.53 10.30 2.94
N SER A 62 -2.51 9.98 3.79
CA SER A 62 -3.20 10.98 4.63
C SER A 62 -2.71 10.94 6.07
N LEU A 63 -2.55 9.74 6.64
CA LEU A 63 -2.13 9.56 8.02
C LEU A 63 -1.22 8.33 8.15
N LEU A 64 -0.27 8.38 9.08
CA LEU A 64 0.49 7.21 9.50
C LEU A 64 0.49 7.12 11.02
N GLY A 65 0.46 5.91 11.55
CA GLY A 65 0.43 5.70 12.98
C GLY A 65 0.66 4.26 13.39
N SER A 66 0.37 4.00 14.66
CA SER A 66 0.45 2.68 15.26
C SER A 66 -0.70 2.50 16.24
N GLN A 67 -1.41 1.38 16.13
CA GLN A 67 -2.54 1.06 17.01
C GLN A 67 -2.72 -0.44 17.15
N SER A 68 -3.45 -0.88 18.18
CA SER A 68 -3.85 -2.28 18.30
C SER A 68 -4.76 -2.68 17.13
N ILE A 69 -4.74 -3.95 16.75
CA ILE A 69 -5.63 -4.52 15.72
C ILE A 69 -7.09 -4.24 16.06
N ASN A 70 -7.48 -4.37 17.34
CA ASN A 70 -8.85 -4.11 17.78
C ASN A 70 -9.28 -2.67 17.50
N ASN A 71 -8.42 -1.70 17.85
CA ASN A 71 -8.75 -0.30 17.66
C ASN A 71 -8.75 0.08 16.17
N LEU A 72 -7.80 -0.43 15.39
CA LEU A 72 -7.73 -0.19 13.94
C LEU A 72 -8.95 -0.80 13.23
N TRP A 73 -9.45 -1.95 13.70
CA TRP A 73 -10.69 -2.55 13.21
C TRP A 73 -11.91 -1.73 13.59
N ASN A 74 -12.02 -1.29 14.85
CA ASN A 74 -13.15 -0.49 15.32
C ASN A 74 -13.26 0.85 14.57
N GLU A 75 -12.13 1.45 14.21
CA GLU A 75 -12.07 2.74 13.53
C GLU A 75 -12.29 2.62 12.01
N TYR A 76 -11.68 1.63 11.36
CA TYR A 76 -11.64 1.55 9.89
C TYR A 76 -12.42 0.38 9.29
N GLY A 77 -12.81 -0.62 10.08
CA GLY A 77 -13.58 -1.79 9.65
C GLY A 77 -12.98 -2.47 8.42
N GLU A 78 -13.80 -2.66 7.39
CA GLU A 78 -13.41 -3.34 6.15
C GLU A 78 -12.27 -2.66 5.39
N ARG A 79 -11.99 -1.37 5.63
CA ARG A 79 -10.85 -0.66 5.00
C ARG A 79 -9.49 -1.26 5.36
N ASN A 80 -9.43 -2.16 6.35
CA ASN A 80 -8.26 -2.99 6.64
C ASN A 80 -7.99 -4.09 5.60
N GLY A 81 -8.84 -4.22 4.57
CA GLY A 81 -8.65 -5.16 3.46
C GLY A 81 -9.24 -6.55 3.70
N CYS A 82 -10.22 -6.67 4.60
CA CYS A 82 -10.97 -7.90 4.85
C CYS A 82 -12.34 -7.60 5.47
N ASN A 83 -13.27 -8.56 5.44
CA ASN A 83 -14.66 -8.36 5.86
C ASN A 83 -14.96 -8.71 7.34
N LYS A 84 -14.00 -9.28 8.08
CA LYS A 84 -14.19 -9.68 9.49
C LYS A 84 -12.88 -9.54 10.27
N ILE A 85 -12.99 -9.20 11.55
CA ILE A 85 -11.82 -9.03 12.43
C ILE A 85 -11.04 -10.34 12.60
N GLU A 86 -11.70 -11.50 12.58
CA GLU A 86 -11.04 -12.81 12.66
C GLU A 86 -10.14 -13.06 11.43
N VAL A 87 -10.59 -12.60 10.24
CA VAL A 87 -9.78 -12.64 9.01
C VAL A 87 -8.60 -11.68 9.14
N PHE A 88 -8.82 -10.49 9.72
CA PHE A 88 -7.74 -9.54 9.94
C PHE A 88 -6.64 -10.14 10.81
N GLU A 89 -6.99 -10.73 11.97
CA GLU A 89 -6.07 -11.43 12.87
C GLU A 89 -5.27 -12.52 12.15
N HIS A 90 -5.95 -13.30 11.29
CA HIS A 90 -5.30 -14.35 10.50
C HIS A 90 -4.27 -13.77 9.53
N LEU A 91 -4.60 -12.70 8.78
CA LEU A 91 -3.69 -12.07 7.81
C LEU A 91 -2.43 -11.51 8.48
N VAL A 92 -2.58 -10.92 9.67
CA VAL A 92 -1.46 -10.30 10.40
C VAL A 92 -0.69 -11.30 11.27
N HIS A 93 -1.27 -12.45 11.57
CA HIS A 93 -0.77 -13.48 12.49
C HIS A 93 -0.44 -12.91 13.87
N LYS A 94 -1.38 -12.16 14.44
CA LYS A 94 -1.28 -11.48 15.73
C LYS A 94 -2.64 -11.42 16.41
N SER A 95 -2.66 -11.37 17.74
CA SER A 95 -3.89 -11.20 18.51
C SER A 95 -4.38 -9.74 18.51
N ARG A 96 -5.69 -9.53 18.71
CA ARG A 96 -6.34 -8.19 18.65
C ARG A 96 -5.66 -7.08 19.45
N ASN A 97 -5.03 -7.40 20.57
CA ASN A 97 -4.38 -6.42 21.44
C ASN A 97 -2.98 -6.00 20.97
N GLN A 98 -2.40 -6.70 19.98
CA GLN A 98 -1.07 -6.38 19.48
C GLN A 98 -1.13 -5.22 18.47
N THR A 99 -0.06 -4.42 18.48
CA THR A 99 0.07 -3.21 17.66
C THR A 99 0.58 -3.51 16.26
N LEU A 100 0.00 -2.81 15.28
CA LEU A 100 0.46 -2.70 13.90
C LEU A 100 0.86 -1.27 13.61
N GLY A 101 1.85 -1.08 12.74
CA GLY A 101 2.04 0.19 12.05
C GLY A 101 1.07 0.26 10.88
N TYR A 102 0.46 1.41 10.65
CA TYR A 102 -0.47 1.60 9.55
C TYR A 102 -0.19 2.88 8.77
N THR A 103 -0.78 2.96 7.58
CA THR A 103 -0.78 4.11 6.69
C THR A 103 -2.17 4.19 6.08
N ILE A 104 -2.87 5.28 6.34
CA ILE A 104 -4.14 5.59 5.69
C ILE A 104 -3.82 6.18 4.33
N LEU A 105 -4.43 5.58 3.31
CA LEU A 105 -4.31 6.02 1.93
C LEU A 105 -5.67 6.49 1.46
N GLU A 106 -5.72 7.67 0.88
CA GLU A 106 -6.91 8.28 0.30
C GLU A 106 -6.79 8.42 -1.20
N LYS A 107 -7.92 8.73 -1.85
CA LYS A 107 -8.04 8.86 -3.30
C LYS A 107 -7.47 7.63 -4.03
N VAL A 108 -7.74 6.45 -3.50
CA VAL A 108 -7.20 5.20 -4.03
C VAL A 108 -7.69 4.98 -5.47
N LYS A 109 -6.76 4.63 -6.37
CA LYS A 109 -7.03 4.26 -7.77
C LYS A 109 -6.41 2.91 -8.09
N TYR A 110 -7.07 2.16 -8.97
CA TYR A 110 -6.60 0.84 -9.42
C TYR A 110 -6.29 0.86 -10.91
N PHE A 111 -5.10 0.40 -11.29
CA PHE A 111 -4.65 0.38 -12.68
C PHE A 111 -5.20 -0.84 -13.43
N LYS A 112 -5.63 -0.62 -14.67
CA LYS A 112 -6.14 -1.65 -15.58
C LYS A 112 -5.63 -1.36 -17.01
N PRO A 113 -4.61 -2.09 -17.52
CA PRO A 113 -3.81 -3.11 -16.84
C PRO A 113 -2.85 -2.52 -15.79
N GLY A 114 -2.26 -3.38 -14.96
CA GLY A 114 -1.12 -2.99 -14.11
C GLY A 114 0.18 -2.88 -14.91
N ASN A 115 1.15 -2.12 -14.40
CA ASN A 115 2.41 -1.77 -15.06
C ASN A 115 3.56 -2.66 -14.59
N ASN A 116 4.35 -3.24 -15.51
CA ASN A 116 5.51 -4.04 -15.12
C ASN A 116 6.62 -3.15 -14.58
N LEU A 117 7.38 -3.67 -13.61
CA LEU A 117 8.55 -2.95 -13.09
C LEU A 117 9.64 -2.73 -14.15
N THR A 118 9.80 -3.65 -15.10
CA THR A 118 10.78 -3.57 -16.19
C THR A 118 10.51 -2.40 -17.11
N ASP A 119 9.23 -2.12 -17.39
CA ASP A 119 8.82 -1.03 -18.29
C ASP A 119 9.09 0.35 -17.64
N LEU A 120 9.25 0.36 -16.31
CA LEU A 120 9.53 1.54 -15.50
C LEU A 120 11.01 1.65 -15.12
N ASP A 121 11.87 0.75 -15.61
CA ASP A 121 13.28 0.61 -15.23
C ASP A 121 13.51 0.43 -13.72
N ILE A 122 12.50 -0.07 -12.99
CA ILE A 122 12.59 -0.25 -11.55
C ILE A 122 13.23 -1.61 -11.25
N ASN A 123 14.50 -1.58 -10.86
CA ASN A 123 15.12 -2.74 -10.24
C ASN A 123 14.62 -2.90 -8.80
N PHE A 124 13.74 -3.86 -8.60
CA PHE A 124 13.21 -4.22 -7.29
C PHE A 124 13.74 -5.60 -6.90
N ASN A 125 14.75 -5.62 -6.02
CA ASN A 125 15.30 -6.88 -5.51
C ASN A 125 14.19 -7.73 -4.86
N LYS A 126 14.14 -9.04 -5.14
CA LYS A 126 13.13 -9.97 -4.59
C LYS A 126 13.17 -10.02 -3.04
N GLY A 127 14.31 -9.71 -2.43
CA GLY A 127 14.46 -9.62 -0.97
C GLY A 127 13.81 -8.38 -0.33
N ILE A 128 13.42 -7.37 -1.12
CA ILE A 128 12.72 -6.20 -0.59
C ILE A 128 11.26 -6.60 -0.33
N MET A 129 10.94 -6.74 0.95
CA MET A 129 9.63 -7.20 1.41
C MET A 129 8.66 -6.07 1.77
N ILE A 130 9.16 -4.84 1.93
CA ILE A 130 8.37 -3.69 2.42
C ILE A 130 8.02 -2.75 1.27
N GLY A 131 9.03 -2.25 0.56
CA GLY A 131 8.85 -1.24 -0.47
C GLY A 131 10.15 -0.49 -0.79
N LYS A 132 10.10 0.36 -1.81
CA LYS A 132 11.18 1.30 -2.18
C LYS A 132 10.62 2.72 -2.22
N THR A 133 11.38 3.68 -1.69
CA THR A 133 11.05 5.11 -1.74
C THR A 133 11.84 5.75 -2.87
N PHE A 134 11.16 6.61 -3.64
CA PHE A 134 11.72 7.40 -4.72
C PHE A 134 11.53 8.89 -4.42
N LYS A 135 12.58 9.67 -4.70
CA LYS A 135 12.63 11.13 -4.62
C LYS A 135 12.68 11.71 -6.03
N SER A 136 12.42 13.00 -6.17
CA SER A 136 12.49 13.70 -7.44
C SER A 136 13.87 13.69 -8.12
N THR A 137 14.92 13.30 -7.40
CA THR A 137 16.28 13.13 -7.93
C THR A 137 16.52 11.74 -8.53
N ASP A 138 15.62 10.78 -8.31
CA ASP A 138 15.74 9.42 -8.85
C ASP A 138 15.21 9.39 -10.30
N VAL A 139 15.91 8.68 -11.18
CA VAL A 139 15.60 8.66 -12.63
C VAL A 139 14.23 8.03 -12.93
N GLU A 140 13.77 7.10 -12.09
CA GLU A 140 12.47 6.44 -12.25
C GLU A 140 11.29 7.31 -11.76
N TRP A 141 11.57 8.41 -11.04
CA TRP A 141 10.55 9.18 -10.35
C TRP A 141 9.50 9.78 -11.29
N GLN A 142 9.92 10.34 -12.44
CA GLN A 142 8.99 10.93 -13.39
C GLN A 142 8.05 9.88 -13.99
N LYS A 143 8.57 8.70 -14.37
CA LYS A 143 7.74 7.59 -14.87
C LYS A 143 6.68 7.16 -13.85
N LEU A 144 7.05 7.12 -12.58
CA LEU A 144 6.12 6.79 -11.50
C LEU A 144 5.07 7.89 -11.30
N LEU A 145 5.45 9.15 -11.41
CA LEU A 145 4.53 10.28 -11.34
C LEU A 145 3.52 10.26 -12.49
N ASP A 146 3.97 9.97 -13.71
CA ASP A 146 3.11 9.90 -14.88
C ASP A 146 2.02 8.82 -14.70
N LEU A 147 2.36 7.66 -14.11
CA LEU A 147 1.37 6.63 -13.78
C LEU A 147 0.29 7.13 -12.81
N ILE A 148 0.69 7.93 -11.82
CA ILE A 148 -0.20 8.48 -10.80
C ILE A 148 -1.14 9.52 -11.43
N GLN A 149 -0.57 10.45 -12.22
CA GLN A 149 -1.31 11.52 -12.89
C GLN A 149 -2.30 10.97 -13.93
N ASN A 150 -1.89 9.96 -14.70
CA ASN A 150 -2.78 9.29 -15.65
C ASN A 150 -3.95 8.55 -14.99
N ALA A 151 -3.85 8.25 -13.69
CA ALA A 151 -4.95 7.70 -12.90
C ALA A 151 -5.88 8.78 -12.28
N GLY A 152 -5.58 10.06 -12.53
CA GLY A 152 -6.37 11.21 -12.08
C GLY A 152 -6.03 11.66 -10.65
N LEU A 153 -4.76 11.53 -10.22
CA LEU A 153 -4.24 12.05 -8.96
C LEU A 153 -3.19 13.15 -9.15
#